data_AF-A0A803K4R8-F1
#
_entry.id   AF-A0A803K4R8-F1
#
_cell.length_a   1.000
_cell.length_b   1.000
_cell.length_c   1.000
_cell.angle_alpha   90.00
_cell.angle_beta   90.00
_cell.angle_gamma   90.00
#
_symmetry.space_group_name_H-M   'P 1'
#
loop_
_entity.id
_entity.type
_entity.pdbx_description
1 polymer ?
#
loop_
_entity_poly.entity_id
_entity_poly.type
_entity_poly.pdbx_seq_one_letter_code
_entity_poly.pdbx_strand_id
1 'polypeptide(L)'
;MLFIQDDVYKEYVKMMMNIVILCMILCISLSFWIISITASTYSGSLRPISPWRWLVSVLTPIIIVWHGIKKRSLDNSGALGGLLVGFILTIANYSFFSALLTFFFISSKLTKWKGEVKKCYDSEYKEGGQRNWVQVFCNGGLPAELALLYMIENGPGEIPIDFSKEYTASWMCLSLLGALASSAGDTWASEIGPVLSKSSPRLITTWEKVPVANLYMEEVERKGLLTFNGTTPSHWLRYVNDTWVKIRSNEVAAFSEHINSVDNNIKFTREDVHENKLAFLDCLISIQEGGNLKTEVYRKPTHTDQYLLSPSTGTQTGCH
;
A
#
# COMPACT_ATOMS: atom_id res chain seq x y z
N MET A 1 -37.84 17.49 -28.96
CA MET A 1 -38.38 16.14 -29.22
C MET A 1 -37.26 15.10 -29.35
N LEU A 2 -36.28 15.28 -30.24
CA LEU A 2 -35.10 14.40 -30.36
C LEU A 2 -34.28 14.22 -29.05
N PHE A 3 -34.01 15.30 -28.32
CA PHE A 3 -33.29 15.22 -27.03
C PHE A 3 -34.00 14.39 -25.95
N ILE A 4 -35.34 14.41 -25.90
CA ILE A 4 -36.12 13.64 -24.92
C ILE A 4 -36.09 12.15 -25.29
N GLN A 5 -36.06 11.84 -26.59
CA GLN A 5 -36.04 10.47 -27.09
C GLN A 5 -34.68 9.79 -26.89
N ASP A 6 -33.58 10.54 -27.00
CA ASP A 6 -32.23 10.05 -26.71
C ASP A 6 -32.02 9.76 -25.21
N ASP A 7 -32.56 10.60 -24.32
CA ASP A 7 -32.45 10.35 -22.87
C ASP A 7 -33.29 9.15 -22.44
N VAL A 8 -34.52 9.01 -22.96
CA VAL A 8 -35.37 7.83 -22.70
C VAL A 8 -34.72 6.55 -23.26
N TYR A 9 -34.10 6.61 -24.44
CA TYR A 9 -33.37 5.47 -25.01
C TYR A 9 -32.17 5.08 -24.16
N LYS A 10 -31.37 6.05 -23.68
CA LYS A 10 -30.25 5.78 -22.76
C LYS A 10 -30.71 5.16 -21.45
N GLU A 11 -31.80 5.65 -20.87
CA GLU A 11 -32.37 5.05 -19.67
C GLU A 11 -32.87 3.63 -19.92
N TYR A 12 -33.52 3.38 -21.06
CA TYR A 12 -33.98 2.05 -21.46
C TYR A 12 -32.81 1.08 -21.64
N VAL A 13 -31.75 1.48 -22.36
CA VAL A 13 -30.54 0.66 -22.54
C VAL A 13 -29.87 0.37 -21.19
N LYS A 14 -29.79 1.35 -20.29
CA LYS A 14 -29.25 1.17 -18.94
C LYS A 14 -30.11 0.21 -18.11
N MET A 15 -31.43 0.31 -18.20
CA MET A 15 -32.37 -0.61 -17.53
C MET A 15 -32.22 -2.03 -18.06
N MET A 16 -32.18 -2.21 -19.39
CA MET A 16 -31.97 -3.51 -20.03
C MET A 16 -30.62 -4.13 -19.63
N MET A 17 -29.55 -3.35 -19.62
CA MET A 17 -28.24 -3.79 -19.14
C MET A 17 -28.28 -4.22 -17.68
N ASN A 18 -28.96 -3.46 -16.80
CA ASN A 18 -29.12 -3.83 -15.40
C ASN A 18 -29.91 -5.14 -15.24
N ILE A 19 -30.96 -5.35 -16.05
CA ILE A 19 -31.74 -6.60 -16.05
C ILE A 19 -30.87 -7.78 -16.47
N VAL A 20 -30.10 -7.64 -17.55
CA VAL A 20 -29.18 -8.69 -18.01
C VAL A 20 -28.13 -9.02 -16.94
N ILE A 21 -27.54 -8.01 -16.32
CA ILE A 21 -26.59 -8.20 -15.21
C ILE A 21 -27.24 -8.93 -14.05
N LEU A 22 -28.46 -8.53 -13.65
CA LEU A 22 -29.20 -9.19 -12.58
C LEU A 22 -29.50 -10.66 -12.90
N CYS A 23 -29.94 -10.96 -14.12
CA CYS A 23 -30.17 -12.32 -14.58
C CYS A 23 -28.89 -13.16 -14.54
N MET A 24 -27.76 -12.62 -15.00
CA MET A 24 -26.46 -13.30 -14.94
C MET A 24 -26.03 -13.58 -13.50
N ILE A 25 -26.20 -12.62 -12.58
CA ILE A 25 -25.91 -12.79 -11.16
C ILE A 25 -26.79 -13.88 -10.54
N LEU A 26 -28.09 -13.88 -10.86
CA LEU A 26 -29.01 -14.93 -10.40
C LEU A 26 -28.59 -16.30 -10.92
N CYS A 27 -28.23 -16.43 -12.20
CA CYS A 27 -27.75 -17.68 -12.78
C CYS A 27 -26.48 -18.20 -12.09
N ILE A 28 -25.49 -17.32 -11.84
CA ILE A 28 -24.25 -17.68 -11.16
C ILE A 28 -24.55 -18.10 -9.71
N SER A 29 -25.36 -17.33 -8.99
CA SER A 29 -25.75 -17.63 -7.61
C SER A 29 -26.47 -18.98 -7.51
N LEU A 30 -27.42 -19.25 -8.42
CA LEU A 30 -28.15 -20.51 -8.44
C LEU A 30 -27.24 -21.69 -8.80
N SER A 31 -26.30 -21.49 -9.74
CA SER A 31 -25.32 -22.51 -10.11
C SER A 31 -24.45 -22.92 -8.91
N PHE A 32 -23.91 -21.94 -8.17
CA PHE A 32 -23.15 -22.22 -6.96
C PHE A 32 -23.98 -22.90 -5.87
N TRP A 33 -25.25 -22.51 -5.71
CA TRP A 33 -26.16 -23.15 -4.78
C TRP A 33 -26.44 -24.61 -5.15
N ILE A 34 -26.69 -24.91 -6.43
CA ILE A 34 -26.88 -26.29 -6.93
C ILE A 34 -25.62 -27.13 -6.68
N ILE A 35 -24.43 -26.58 -6.94
CA ILE A 35 -23.15 -27.25 -6.64
C ILE A 35 -23.03 -27.54 -5.14
N SER A 36 -23.35 -26.55 -4.29
CA SER A 36 -23.31 -26.68 -2.83
C SER A 36 -24.26 -27.76 -2.31
N ILE A 37 -25.48 -27.83 -2.85
CA ILE A 37 -26.44 -28.91 -2.52
C ILE A 37 -25.93 -30.27 -2.98
N THR A 38 -25.40 -30.36 -4.20
CA THR A 38 -24.87 -31.61 -4.75
C THR A 38 -23.70 -32.13 -3.90
N ALA A 39 -22.78 -31.24 -3.52
CA ALA A 39 -21.67 -31.56 -2.63
C ALA A 39 -22.15 -31.95 -1.21
N SER A 40 -23.16 -31.26 -0.68
CA SER A 40 -23.79 -31.61 0.60
C SER A 40 -24.42 -33.02 0.57
N THR A 41 -25.09 -33.36 -0.54
CA THR A 41 -25.77 -34.64 -0.73
C THR A 41 -24.77 -35.79 -0.88
N TYR A 42 -23.63 -35.54 -1.53
CA TYR A 42 -22.56 -36.52 -1.71
C TYR A 42 -21.73 -36.73 -0.43
N SER A 43 -21.38 -35.66 0.28
CA SER A 43 -20.49 -35.71 1.44
C SER A 43 -21.22 -35.99 2.76
N GLY A 44 -22.55 -35.82 2.83
CA GLY A 44 -23.41 -36.15 3.98
C GLY A 44 -23.22 -35.29 5.25
N SER A 45 -22.13 -34.55 5.36
CA SER A 45 -21.74 -33.77 6.56
C SER A 45 -21.80 -32.24 6.37
N LEU A 46 -21.88 -31.75 5.13
CA LEU A 46 -21.89 -30.33 4.81
C LEU A 46 -23.31 -29.77 4.87
N ARG A 47 -23.54 -28.75 5.71
CA ARG A 47 -24.80 -27.99 5.70
C ARG A 47 -24.84 -27.11 4.43
N PRO A 48 -25.87 -27.22 3.59
CA PRO A 48 -25.95 -26.42 2.37
C PRO A 48 -26.13 -24.94 2.71
N ILE A 49 -25.37 -24.09 2.03
CA ILE A 49 -25.46 -22.63 2.18
C ILE A 49 -26.78 -22.16 1.57
N SER A 50 -27.48 -21.24 2.25
CA SER A 50 -28.76 -20.75 1.73
C SER A 50 -28.56 -20.02 0.38
N PRO A 51 -29.51 -20.15 -0.57
CA PRO A 51 -29.40 -19.49 -1.87
C PRO A 51 -29.36 -17.96 -1.73
N TRP A 52 -29.97 -17.41 -0.68
CA TRP A 52 -29.91 -15.97 -0.39
C TRP A 52 -28.50 -15.50 -0.02
N ARG A 53 -27.74 -16.32 0.73
CA ARG A 53 -26.36 -15.97 1.10
C ARG A 53 -25.44 -15.97 -0.13
N TRP A 54 -25.63 -16.92 -1.05
CA TRP A 54 -24.97 -16.91 -2.36
C TRP A 54 -25.30 -15.67 -3.18
N LEU A 55 -26.57 -15.27 -3.21
CA LEU A 55 -26.99 -14.09 -3.95
C LEU A 55 -26.35 -12.83 -3.37
N VAL A 56 -26.39 -12.67 -2.04
CA VAL A 56 -25.83 -11.50 -1.35
C VAL A 56 -24.31 -11.46 -1.47
N SER A 57 -23.61 -12.59 -1.42
CA SER A 57 -22.15 -12.66 -1.53
C SER A 57 -21.63 -12.34 -2.92
N VAL A 58 -22.42 -12.57 -3.97
CA VAL A 58 -22.09 -12.15 -5.34
C VAL A 58 -22.50 -10.70 -5.59
N LEU A 59 -23.75 -10.35 -5.26
CA LEU A 59 -24.32 -9.04 -5.60
C LEU A 59 -23.66 -7.88 -4.84
N THR A 60 -23.44 -8.04 -3.53
CA THR A 60 -22.98 -6.93 -2.67
C THR A 60 -21.58 -6.45 -3.05
N PRO A 61 -20.55 -7.32 -3.19
CA PRO A 61 -19.23 -6.88 -3.62
C PRO A 61 -19.23 -6.21 -5.00
N ILE A 62 -20.04 -6.70 -5.96
CA ILE A 62 -20.19 -6.08 -7.28
C ILE A 62 -20.68 -4.63 -7.15
N ILE A 63 -21.73 -4.41 -6.35
CA ILE A 63 -22.28 -3.08 -6.12
C ILE A 63 -21.21 -2.16 -5.48
N ILE A 64 -20.51 -2.64 -4.45
CA ILE A 64 -19.50 -1.83 -3.75
C ILE A 64 -18.32 -1.49 -4.66
N VAL A 65 -17.80 -2.46 -5.43
CA VAL A 65 -16.70 -2.26 -6.38
C VAL A 65 -17.11 -1.28 -7.49
N TRP A 66 -18.32 -1.41 -8.04
CA TRP A 66 -18.85 -0.47 -9.02
C TRP A 66 -18.87 0.97 -8.49
N HIS A 67 -19.37 1.16 -7.26
CA HIS A 67 -19.34 2.46 -6.59
C HIS A 67 -17.89 2.94 -6.34
N GLY A 68 -16.98 2.04 -6.00
CA GLY A 68 -15.56 2.31 -5.76
C GLY A 68 -14.86 2.86 -7.01
N ILE A 69 -15.06 2.21 -8.16
CA ILE A 69 -14.53 2.66 -9.46
C ILE A 69 -15.15 4.00 -9.85
N LYS A 70 -16.49 4.13 -9.76
CA LYS A 70 -17.20 5.38 -10.10
C LYS A 70 -16.72 6.57 -9.26
N LYS A 71 -16.39 6.33 -7.99
CA LYS A 71 -15.84 7.36 -7.09
C LYS A 71 -14.32 7.53 -7.22
N ARG A 72 -13.64 6.84 -8.15
CA ARG A 72 -12.17 6.84 -8.28
C ARG A 72 -11.45 6.49 -6.97
N SER A 73 -12.02 5.60 -6.18
CA SER A 73 -11.41 5.09 -4.94
C SER A 73 -10.71 3.73 -5.14
N LEU A 74 -10.96 3.09 -6.28
CA LEU A 74 -10.45 1.78 -6.64
C LEU A 74 -10.16 1.77 -8.14
N ASP A 75 -9.03 1.21 -8.56
CA ASP A 75 -8.73 0.99 -9.98
C ASP A 75 -9.30 -0.35 -10.47
N ASN A 76 -9.15 -0.65 -11.77
CA ASN A 76 -9.67 -1.88 -12.36
C ASN A 76 -9.02 -3.15 -11.80
N SER A 77 -7.75 -3.09 -11.35
CA SER A 77 -7.07 -4.21 -10.73
C SER A 77 -7.58 -4.42 -9.29
N GLY A 78 -7.71 -3.33 -8.53
CA GLY A 78 -8.28 -3.30 -7.20
C GLY A 78 -9.72 -3.77 -7.19
N ALA A 79 -10.47 -3.52 -8.26
CA ALA A 79 -11.82 -4.03 -8.46
C ALA A 79 -11.86 -5.56 -8.42
N LEU A 80 -10.96 -6.23 -9.15
CA LEU A 80 -10.90 -7.69 -9.16
C LEU A 80 -10.53 -8.25 -7.78
N GLY A 81 -9.52 -7.68 -7.11
CA GLY A 81 -9.16 -8.05 -5.74
C GLY A 81 -10.29 -7.82 -4.75
N GLY A 82 -11.01 -6.70 -4.89
CA GLY A 82 -12.14 -6.32 -4.04
C GLY A 82 -13.35 -7.23 -4.21
N LEU A 83 -13.60 -7.71 -5.44
CA LEU A 83 -14.63 -8.71 -5.70
C LEU A 83 -14.31 -10.03 -4.99
N LEU A 84 -13.08 -10.52 -5.10
CA LEU A 84 -12.67 -11.79 -4.47
C LEU A 84 -12.71 -11.71 -2.94
N VAL A 85 -12.05 -10.72 -2.35
CA VAL A 85 -12.02 -10.53 -0.89
C VAL A 85 -13.43 -10.27 -0.36
N GLY A 86 -14.19 -9.39 -1.02
CA GLY A 86 -15.56 -9.09 -0.64
C GLY A 86 -16.48 -10.31 -0.70
N PHE A 87 -16.34 -11.16 -1.73
CA PHE A 87 -17.09 -12.40 -1.85
C PHE A 87 -16.80 -13.35 -0.68
N ILE A 88 -15.51 -13.63 -0.41
CA ILE A 88 -15.07 -14.52 0.67
C ILE A 88 -15.60 -14.06 2.04
N LEU A 89 -15.45 -12.78 2.37
CA LEU A 89 -15.92 -12.27 3.66
C LEU A 89 -17.45 -12.30 3.76
N THR A 90 -18.16 -11.98 2.68
CA THR A 90 -19.64 -11.96 2.70
C THR A 90 -20.22 -13.36 2.83
N ILE A 91 -19.64 -14.36 2.14
CA ILE A 91 -20.10 -15.73 2.25
C ILE A 91 -19.76 -16.35 3.62
N ALA A 92 -18.64 -15.96 4.23
CA ALA A 92 -18.24 -16.43 5.55
C ALA A 92 -19.13 -15.89 6.67
N ASN A 93 -19.23 -14.57 6.83
CA ASN A 93 -19.97 -13.92 7.91
C ASN A 93 -20.22 -12.46 7.55
N TYR A 94 -21.49 -12.02 7.62
CA TYR A 94 -21.84 -10.64 7.25
C TYR A 94 -21.14 -9.58 8.10
N SER A 95 -20.81 -9.90 9.36
CA SER A 95 -20.03 -9.02 10.23
C SER A 95 -18.61 -8.79 9.70
N PHE A 96 -17.97 -9.81 9.10
CA PHE A 96 -16.63 -9.65 8.51
C PHE A 96 -16.67 -8.69 7.33
N PHE A 97 -17.64 -8.87 6.42
CA PHE A 97 -17.82 -7.96 5.31
C PHE A 97 -18.17 -6.54 5.77
N SER A 98 -18.99 -6.39 6.81
CA SER A 98 -19.33 -5.08 7.37
C SER A 98 -18.12 -4.33 7.96
N ALA A 99 -17.18 -5.05 8.59
CA ALA A 99 -15.95 -4.50 9.10
C ALA A 99 -15.04 -4.03 7.95
N LEU A 100 -14.87 -4.86 6.91
CA LEU A 100 -14.13 -4.48 5.70
C LEU A 100 -14.76 -3.25 5.02
N LEU A 101 -16.09 -3.21 4.92
CA LEU A 101 -16.81 -2.11 4.30
C LEU A 101 -16.64 -0.80 5.08
N THR A 102 -16.65 -0.88 6.41
CA THR A 102 -16.37 0.25 7.30
C THR A 102 -14.97 0.79 7.07
N PHE A 103 -13.96 -0.09 7.05
CA PHE A 103 -12.59 0.28 6.70
C PHE A 103 -12.53 0.95 5.31
N PHE A 104 -13.11 0.33 4.28
CA PHE A 104 -13.08 0.85 2.92
C PHE A 104 -13.67 2.27 2.83
N PHE A 105 -14.87 2.49 3.39
CA PHE A 105 -15.53 3.79 3.31
C PHE A 105 -14.81 4.89 4.09
N ILE A 106 -14.36 4.61 5.31
CA ILE A 106 -13.64 5.59 6.12
C ILE A 106 -12.31 5.92 5.44
N SER A 107 -11.53 4.90 5.08
CA SER A 107 -10.24 5.08 4.43
C SER A 107 -10.40 5.82 3.09
N SER A 108 -11.43 5.54 2.29
CA SER A 108 -11.69 6.26 1.02
C SER A 108 -12.14 7.71 1.20
N LYS A 109 -12.69 8.07 2.36
CA LYS A 109 -12.95 9.47 2.71
C LYS A 109 -11.65 10.17 3.15
N LEU A 110 -10.83 9.49 3.96
CA LEU A 110 -9.56 10.02 4.46
C LEU A 110 -8.54 10.26 3.34
N THR A 111 -8.45 9.35 2.36
CA THR A 111 -7.54 9.52 1.21
C THR A 111 -7.86 10.78 0.39
N LYS A 112 -9.14 11.17 0.32
CA LYS A 112 -9.58 12.39 -0.39
C LYS A 112 -9.53 13.64 0.47
N TRP A 113 -9.45 13.47 1.79
CA TRP A 113 -9.50 14.59 2.72
C TRP A 113 -8.22 15.42 2.61
N LYS A 114 -8.39 16.74 2.37
CA LYS A 114 -7.33 17.71 2.09
C LYS A 114 -6.30 17.25 1.04
N GLY A 115 -6.77 16.62 -0.03
CA GLY A 115 -5.90 16.17 -1.13
C GLY A 115 -5.00 17.25 -1.72
N GLU A 116 -5.44 18.50 -1.77
CA GLU A 116 -4.63 19.63 -2.25
C GLU A 116 -3.39 19.90 -1.38
N VAL A 117 -3.50 19.71 -0.05
CA VAL A 117 -2.33 19.82 0.84
C VAL A 117 -1.38 18.65 0.58
N LYS A 118 -1.91 17.45 0.35
CA LYS A 118 -1.11 16.24 0.09
C LYS A 118 -0.32 16.36 -1.23
N LYS A 119 -0.94 16.92 -2.27
CA LYS A 119 -0.28 17.23 -3.56
C LYS A 119 0.95 18.14 -3.41
N CYS A 120 0.98 19.04 -2.42
CA CYS A 120 2.10 19.95 -2.23
C CYS A 120 3.36 19.28 -1.64
N TYR A 121 3.22 18.16 -0.94
CA TYR A 121 4.33 17.52 -0.22
C TYR A 121 4.64 16.09 -0.69
N ASP A 122 3.70 15.44 -1.40
CA ASP A 122 3.88 14.09 -1.95
C ASP A 122 3.87 14.14 -3.48
N SER A 123 5.06 14.00 -4.07
CA SER A 123 5.26 13.96 -5.53
C SER A 123 4.66 12.72 -6.19
N GLU A 124 4.36 11.66 -5.43
CA GLU A 124 3.75 10.41 -5.91
C GLU A 124 2.24 10.36 -5.65
N TYR A 125 1.63 11.46 -5.18
CA TYR A 125 0.22 11.51 -4.83
C TYR A 125 -0.68 11.10 -6.02
N LYS A 126 -1.40 9.99 -5.85
CA LYS A 126 -2.37 9.52 -6.83
C LYS A 126 -3.71 10.24 -6.66
N GLU A 127 -4.10 10.99 -7.69
CA GLU A 127 -5.33 11.77 -7.67
C GLU A 127 -6.58 10.86 -7.48
N GLY A 128 -7.28 11.06 -6.35
CA GLY A 128 -8.46 10.28 -5.96
C GLY A 128 -8.18 9.12 -4.99
N GLY A 129 -6.91 8.78 -4.73
CA GLY A 129 -6.53 7.70 -3.81
C GLY A 129 -6.96 6.32 -4.28
N GLN A 130 -6.80 6.05 -5.59
CA GLN A 130 -7.19 4.78 -6.20
C GLN A 130 -6.33 3.64 -5.69
N ARG A 131 -6.97 2.62 -5.08
CA ARG A 131 -6.29 1.42 -4.62
C ARG A 131 -6.17 0.38 -5.74
N ASN A 132 -4.99 -0.22 -5.83
CA ASN A 132 -4.72 -1.34 -6.73
C ASN A 132 -4.94 -2.70 -6.05
N TRP A 133 -4.85 -3.79 -6.80
CA TRP A 133 -5.05 -5.13 -6.25
C TRP A 133 -4.08 -5.47 -5.12
N VAL A 134 -2.81 -5.03 -5.21
CA VAL A 134 -1.80 -5.25 -4.17
C VAL A 134 -2.25 -4.63 -2.85
N GLN A 135 -2.69 -3.37 -2.87
CA GLN A 135 -3.20 -2.69 -1.67
C GLN A 135 -4.47 -3.34 -1.11
N VAL A 136 -5.33 -3.89 -1.97
CA VAL A 136 -6.51 -4.64 -1.52
C VAL A 136 -6.08 -5.92 -0.80
N PHE A 137 -5.12 -6.67 -1.34
CA PHE A 137 -4.61 -7.89 -0.70
C PHE A 137 -3.77 -7.62 0.55
N CYS A 138 -2.95 -6.57 0.59
CA CYS A 138 -2.21 -6.22 1.79
C CYS A 138 -3.15 -5.92 2.98
N ASN A 139 -4.27 -5.24 2.72
CA ASN A 139 -5.22 -4.86 3.77
C ASN A 139 -6.30 -5.92 4.05
N GLY A 140 -6.67 -6.71 3.03
CA GLY A 140 -7.82 -7.63 3.06
C GLY A 140 -7.48 -9.10 2.87
N GLY A 141 -6.23 -9.45 2.57
CA GLY A 141 -5.77 -10.82 2.34
C GLY A 141 -5.80 -11.68 3.61
N LEU A 142 -5.17 -11.21 4.69
CA LEU A 142 -5.23 -11.90 5.99
C LEU A 142 -6.67 -12.03 6.52
N PRO A 143 -7.52 -10.99 6.48
CA PRO A 143 -8.95 -11.14 6.75
C PRO A 143 -9.65 -12.20 5.88
N ALA A 144 -9.32 -12.29 4.59
CA ALA A 144 -9.90 -13.28 3.68
C ALA A 144 -9.44 -14.71 4.04
N GLU A 145 -8.17 -14.90 4.38
CA GLU A 145 -7.64 -16.17 4.85
C GLU A 145 -8.32 -16.62 6.15
N LEU A 146 -8.42 -15.73 7.14
CA LEU A 146 -9.13 -16.02 8.40
C LEU A 146 -10.61 -16.32 8.17
N ALA A 147 -11.26 -15.65 7.21
CA ALA A 147 -12.64 -15.93 6.83
C ALA A 147 -12.80 -17.31 6.15
N LEU A 148 -11.83 -17.75 5.34
CA LEU A 148 -11.80 -19.10 4.79
C LEU A 148 -11.65 -20.15 5.88
N LEU A 149 -10.70 -19.95 6.81
CA LEU A 149 -10.51 -20.85 7.96
C LEU A 149 -11.76 -20.93 8.83
N TYR A 150 -12.40 -19.79 9.09
CA TYR A 150 -13.68 -19.73 9.81
C TYR A 150 -14.75 -20.57 9.13
N MET A 151 -14.88 -20.50 7.81
CA MET A 151 -15.83 -21.32 7.06
C MET A 151 -15.50 -22.82 7.08
N ILE A 152 -14.21 -23.17 7.04
CA ILE A 152 -13.78 -24.58 7.07
C ILE A 152 -14.08 -25.20 8.44
N GLU A 153 -13.80 -24.49 9.52
CA GLU A 153 -13.93 -25.04 10.88
C GLU A 153 -15.35 -24.93 11.44
N ASN A 154 -16.02 -23.81 11.23
CA ASN A 154 -17.29 -23.49 11.90
C ASN A 154 -18.47 -23.43 10.93
N GLY A 155 -18.18 -23.44 9.63
CA GLY A 155 -19.18 -23.20 8.58
C GLY A 155 -19.51 -21.71 8.41
N PRO A 156 -20.14 -21.35 7.29
CA PRO A 156 -20.60 -19.99 7.05
C PRO A 156 -21.79 -19.65 7.96
N GLY A 157 -21.75 -18.50 8.62
CA GLY A 157 -22.81 -18.06 9.51
C GLY A 157 -22.35 -17.03 10.54
N GLU A 158 -23.31 -16.38 11.17
CA GLU A 158 -23.08 -15.39 12.22
C GLU A 158 -23.02 -16.09 13.58
N ILE A 159 -21.81 -16.39 14.04
CA ILE A 159 -21.57 -16.94 15.38
C ILE A 159 -21.21 -15.77 16.31
N PRO A 160 -21.93 -15.57 17.43
CA PRO A 160 -21.60 -14.54 18.40
C PRO A 160 -20.27 -14.86 19.08
N ILE A 161 -19.52 -13.81 19.44
CA ILE A 161 -18.27 -13.96 20.19
C ILE A 161 -18.61 -14.44 21.61
N ASP A 162 -18.33 -15.71 21.89
CA ASP A 162 -18.48 -16.36 23.19
C ASP A 162 -17.36 -17.40 23.37
N PHE A 163 -16.31 -17.02 24.10
CA PHE A 163 -15.17 -17.89 24.35
C PHE A 163 -15.49 -19.14 25.19
N SER A 164 -16.66 -19.18 25.83
CA SER A 164 -17.07 -20.33 26.64
C SER A 164 -17.67 -21.45 25.79
N LYS A 165 -18.32 -21.10 24.69
CA LYS A 165 -19.04 -22.04 23.81
C LYS A 165 -18.36 -22.22 22.47
N GLU A 166 -17.87 -21.13 21.89
CA GLU A 166 -17.40 -21.04 20.51
C GLU A 166 -16.00 -20.44 20.49
N TYR A 167 -15.07 -21.10 21.19
CA TYR A 167 -13.72 -20.59 21.44
C TYR A 167 -12.97 -20.24 20.14
N THR A 168 -12.94 -21.17 19.18
CA THR A 168 -12.17 -20.99 17.94
C THR A 168 -12.81 -19.95 17.01
N ALA A 169 -14.14 -20.01 16.83
CA ALA A 169 -14.87 -18.99 16.07
C ALA A 169 -14.67 -17.58 16.65
N SER A 170 -14.70 -17.45 17.98
CA SER A 170 -14.49 -16.18 18.69
C SER A 170 -13.09 -15.62 18.45
N TRP A 171 -12.06 -16.48 18.51
CA TRP A 171 -10.69 -16.09 18.18
C TRP A 171 -10.56 -15.65 16.72
N MET A 172 -11.10 -16.39 15.76
CA MET A 172 -11.06 -16.02 14.34
C MET A 172 -11.75 -14.69 14.07
N CYS A 173 -12.92 -14.45 14.68
CA CYS A 173 -13.62 -13.17 14.61
C CYS A 173 -12.75 -12.01 15.14
N LEU A 174 -12.10 -12.20 16.28
CA LEU A 174 -11.25 -11.18 16.90
C LEU A 174 -9.96 -10.94 16.10
N SER A 175 -9.32 -12.00 15.60
CA SER A 175 -8.13 -11.92 14.74
C SER A 175 -8.43 -11.18 13.43
N LEU A 176 -9.58 -11.45 12.81
CA LEU A 176 -10.00 -10.76 11.59
C LEU A 176 -10.25 -9.27 11.85
N LEU A 177 -10.95 -8.96 12.95
CA LEU A 177 -11.18 -7.57 13.35
C LEU A 177 -9.86 -6.85 13.67
N GLY A 178 -8.94 -7.52 14.37
CA GLY A 178 -7.61 -7.01 14.68
C GLY A 178 -6.77 -6.74 13.42
N ALA A 179 -6.80 -7.63 12.45
CA ALA A 179 -6.13 -7.45 11.16
C ALA A 179 -6.68 -6.21 10.42
N LEU A 180 -8.00 -6.07 10.33
CA LEU A 180 -8.62 -4.89 9.71
C LEU A 180 -8.33 -3.60 10.50
N ALA A 181 -8.30 -3.67 11.84
CA ALA A 181 -7.98 -2.54 12.69
C ALA A 181 -6.51 -2.11 12.53
N SER A 182 -5.58 -3.05 12.35
CA SER A 182 -4.17 -2.76 12.04
C SER A 182 -4.04 -2.06 10.69
N SER A 183 -4.67 -2.59 9.64
CA SER A 183 -4.73 -1.97 8.32
C SER A 183 -5.38 -0.57 8.36
N ALA A 184 -6.42 -0.39 9.17
CA ALA A 184 -7.05 0.88 9.43
C ALA A 184 -6.08 1.86 10.11
N GLY A 185 -5.36 1.41 11.14
CA GLY A 185 -4.36 2.22 11.84
C GLY A 185 -3.29 2.76 10.90
N ASP A 186 -2.69 1.90 10.09
CA ASP A 186 -1.65 2.27 9.12
C ASP A 186 -2.17 3.29 8.08
N THR A 187 -3.32 3.00 7.48
CA THR A 187 -3.93 3.88 6.47
C THR A 187 -4.38 5.21 7.09
N TRP A 188 -5.01 5.20 8.27
CA TRP A 188 -5.55 6.43 8.85
C TRP A 188 -4.44 7.31 9.40
N ALA A 189 -3.39 6.72 9.98
CA ALA A 189 -2.24 7.47 10.48
C ALA A 189 -1.52 8.20 9.35
N SER A 190 -1.27 7.54 8.22
CA SER A 190 -0.64 8.15 7.04
C SER A 190 -1.52 9.22 6.38
N GLU A 191 -2.84 9.07 6.39
CA GLU A 191 -3.75 10.04 5.77
C GLU A 191 -4.10 11.26 6.66
N ILE A 192 -4.08 11.08 7.98
CA ILE A 192 -4.42 12.12 8.97
C ILE A 192 -3.18 12.84 9.49
N GLY A 193 -2.12 12.08 9.78
CA GLY A 193 -0.91 12.57 10.44
C GLY A 193 -0.30 13.80 9.76
N PRO A 194 0.03 13.75 8.46
CA PRO A 194 0.61 14.88 7.74
C PRO A 194 -0.30 16.12 7.71
N VAL A 195 -1.62 15.92 7.73
CA VAL A 195 -2.60 17.01 7.60
C VAL A 195 -2.87 17.71 8.94
N LEU A 196 -2.82 16.97 10.05
CA LEU A 196 -3.09 17.50 11.38
C LEU A 196 -1.82 17.90 12.14
N SER A 197 -0.66 17.36 11.77
CA SER A 197 0.60 17.66 12.45
C SER A 197 1.07 19.09 12.14
N LYS A 198 0.66 20.04 12.99
CA LYS A 198 1.19 21.41 13.01
C LYS A 198 2.55 21.51 13.72
N SER A 199 2.96 20.46 14.42
CA SER A 199 4.21 20.38 15.17
C SER A 199 5.21 19.46 14.48
N SER A 200 6.51 19.73 14.65
CA SER A 200 7.58 18.84 14.20
C SER A 200 7.38 17.43 14.78
N PRO A 201 7.59 16.36 14.00
CA PRO A 201 7.47 14.99 14.49
C PRO A 201 8.41 14.76 15.67
N ARG A 202 8.04 13.86 16.58
CA ARG A 202 8.84 13.52 17.76
C ARG A 202 9.14 12.03 17.77
N LEU A 203 10.35 11.66 18.16
CA LEU A 203 10.70 10.24 18.33
C LEU A 203 9.89 9.67 19.50
N ILE A 204 9.26 8.50 19.34
CA ILE A 204 8.41 7.91 20.40
C ILE A 204 9.24 7.49 21.62
N THR A 205 10.51 7.12 21.43
CA THR A 205 11.38 6.65 22.53
C THR A 205 11.99 7.79 23.34
N THR A 206 12.39 8.91 22.70
CA THR A 206 13.06 10.04 23.38
C THR A 206 12.15 11.25 23.58
N TRP A 207 11.01 11.30 22.89
CA TRP A 207 10.10 12.46 22.80
C TRP A 207 10.73 13.75 22.25
N GLU A 208 11.93 13.66 21.71
CA GLU A 208 12.65 14.78 21.11
C GLU A 208 12.09 15.11 19.73
N LYS A 209 12.10 16.40 19.37
CA LYS A 209 11.67 16.85 18.05
C LYS A 209 12.67 16.38 17.01
N VAL A 210 12.18 15.66 16.03
CA VAL A 210 12.94 15.24 14.87
C VAL A 210 12.66 16.24 13.77
N PRO A 211 13.67 17.01 13.33
CA PRO A 211 13.52 17.79 12.11
C PRO A 211 13.23 16.83 10.95
N VAL A 212 12.34 17.23 10.04
CA VAL A 212 12.05 16.44 8.82
C VAL A 212 13.37 16.16 8.13
N ALA A 213 13.70 14.89 7.87
CA ALA A 213 15.03 14.48 7.45
C ALA A 213 15.58 15.31 6.28
N ASN A 214 14.73 15.66 5.31
CA ASN A 214 15.10 16.55 4.20
C ASN A 214 15.49 17.96 4.66
N LEU A 215 14.73 18.58 5.56
CA LEU A 215 15.07 19.91 6.11
C LEU A 215 16.36 19.87 6.94
N TYR A 216 16.58 18.78 7.68
CA TYR A 216 17.81 18.59 8.43
C TYR A 216 19.02 18.45 7.50
N MET A 217 18.91 17.59 6.49
CA MET A 217 19.96 17.39 5.49
C MET A 217 20.24 18.69 4.72
N GLU A 218 19.21 19.43 4.31
CA GLU A 218 19.39 20.73 3.65
C GLU A 218 20.19 21.71 4.52
N GLU A 219 19.97 21.75 5.84
CA GLU A 219 20.73 22.62 6.73
C GLU A 219 22.19 22.16 6.90
N VAL A 220 22.44 20.85 6.99
CA VAL A 220 23.80 20.29 7.03
C VAL A 220 24.55 20.58 5.74
N GLU A 221 23.91 20.34 4.59
CA GLU A 221 24.45 20.61 3.25
C GLU A 221 24.74 22.11 3.08
N ARG A 222 23.77 22.98 3.43
CA ARG A 222 23.91 24.43 3.35
C ARG A 222 25.08 24.91 4.18
N LYS A 223 25.23 24.43 5.42
CA LYS A 223 26.39 24.74 6.26
C LYS A 223 27.68 24.27 5.60
N GLY A 224 27.78 23.00 5.22
CA GLY A 224 28.99 22.44 4.59
C GLY A 224 29.40 23.14 3.30
N LEU A 225 28.45 23.62 2.51
CA LEU A 225 28.73 24.40 1.30
C LEU A 225 29.15 25.84 1.61
N LEU A 226 28.58 26.49 2.63
CA LEU A 226 28.88 27.89 2.96
C LEU A 226 30.13 28.07 3.81
N THR A 227 30.46 27.10 4.67
CA THR A 227 31.58 27.21 5.62
C THR A 227 32.89 26.61 5.11
N PHE A 228 32.89 26.05 3.90
CA PHE A 228 34.10 25.49 3.32
C PHE A 228 35.05 26.60 2.88
N ASN A 229 36.28 26.60 3.40
CA ASN A 229 37.29 27.61 3.09
C ASN A 229 37.91 27.48 1.68
N GLY A 230 37.62 26.39 0.96
CA GLY A 230 38.14 26.11 -0.38
C GLY A 230 37.18 26.52 -1.51
N THR A 231 37.39 25.95 -2.70
CA THR A 231 36.43 26.15 -3.79
C THR A 231 35.22 25.24 -3.58
N THR A 232 34.05 25.84 -3.40
CA THR A 232 32.81 25.07 -3.21
C THR A 232 32.48 24.22 -4.45
N PRO A 233 31.81 23.06 -4.26
CA PRO A 233 31.34 22.26 -5.38
C PRO A 233 30.54 23.07 -6.39
N SER A 234 30.85 22.92 -7.67
CA SER A 234 30.11 23.58 -8.76
C SER A 234 28.70 23.02 -8.90
N HIS A 235 28.50 21.75 -8.54
CA HIS A 235 27.21 21.08 -8.55
C HIS A 235 27.08 20.22 -7.31
N TRP A 236 25.91 20.28 -6.68
CA TRP A 236 25.49 19.45 -5.56
C TRP A 236 24.05 19.01 -5.83
N LEU A 237 23.85 17.75 -6.16
CA LEU A 237 22.54 17.18 -6.45
C LEU A 237 22.28 16.05 -5.47
N ARG A 238 21.17 16.10 -4.73
CA ARG A 238 20.79 15.05 -3.79
C ARG A 238 19.53 14.32 -4.27
N TYR A 239 19.54 13.00 -4.15
CA TYR A 239 18.38 12.13 -4.29
C TYR A 239 18.24 11.26 -3.05
N VAL A 240 17.26 11.60 -2.18
CA VAL A 240 17.05 10.97 -0.88
C VAL A 240 18.33 10.99 -0.03
N ASN A 241 19.08 9.89 0.01
CA ASN A 241 20.31 9.70 0.79
C ASN A 241 21.60 9.81 -0.04
N ASP A 242 21.50 9.81 -1.37
CA ASP A 242 22.65 9.83 -2.27
C ASP A 242 22.91 11.24 -2.81
N THR A 243 24.17 11.66 -2.85
CA THR A 243 24.59 12.97 -3.36
C THR A 243 25.58 12.83 -4.51
N TRP A 244 25.28 13.46 -5.64
CA TRP A 244 26.20 13.64 -6.75
C TRP A 244 26.87 15.01 -6.67
N VAL A 245 28.20 15.03 -6.69
CA VAL A 245 28.98 16.23 -6.39
C VAL A 245 30.05 16.44 -7.47
N LYS A 246 30.08 17.64 -8.05
CA LYS A 246 31.14 18.07 -8.98
C LYS A 246 32.04 19.10 -8.31
N ILE A 247 33.21 18.65 -7.87
CA ILE A 247 34.23 19.46 -7.20
C ILE A 247 35.60 19.25 -7.87
N ARG A 248 36.55 20.16 -7.65
CA ARG A 248 37.93 20.02 -8.12
C ARG A 248 38.59 18.83 -7.43
N SER A 249 39.28 17.99 -8.20
CA SER A 249 39.86 16.72 -7.70
C SER A 249 40.83 16.89 -6.53
N ASN A 250 41.55 18.02 -6.46
CA ASN A 250 42.48 18.33 -5.37
C ASN A 250 41.77 18.76 -4.07
N GLU A 251 40.52 19.22 -4.14
CA GLU A 251 39.73 19.69 -2.99
C GLU A 251 38.83 18.59 -2.41
N VAL A 252 38.68 17.45 -3.10
CA VAL A 252 37.78 16.34 -2.72
C VAL A 252 38.05 15.87 -1.29
N ALA A 253 39.32 15.63 -0.94
CA ALA A 253 39.74 15.22 0.40
C ALA A 253 39.34 16.24 1.48
N ALA A 254 39.75 17.50 1.28
CA ALA A 254 39.49 18.58 2.24
C ALA A 254 37.98 18.84 2.42
N PHE A 255 37.21 18.80 1.34
CA PHE A 255 35.76 19.00 1.41
C PHE A 255 35.05 17.85 2.13
N SER A 256 35.45 16.59 1.87
CA SER A 256 34.86 15.44 2.57
C SER A 256 35.15 15.45 4.07
N GLU A 257 36.33 15.89 4.49
CA GLU A 257 36.64 16.06 5.91
C GLU A 257 35.81 17.20 6.52
N HIS A 258 35.71 18.33 5.81
CA HIS A 258 34.92 19.48 6.24
C HIS A 258 33.44 19.14 6.41
N ILE A 259 32.78 18.56 5.41
CA ILE A 259 31.34 18.27 5.49
C ILE A 259 31.03 17.25 6.58
N ASN A 260 31.94 16.31 6.83
CA ASN A 260 31.85 15.35 7.95
C ASN A 260 32.12 15.98 9.32
N SER A 261 32.67 17.20 9.37
CA SER A 261 32.87 17.96 10.61
C SER A 261 31.69 18.88 10.96
N VAL A 262 30.81 19.17 9.99
CA VAL A 262 29.67 20.08 10.18
C VAL A 262 28.66 19.54 11.18
N ASP A 263 28.49 18.22 11.24
CA ASP A 263 27.51 17.56 12.09
C ASP A 263 28.07 16.30 12.75
N ASN A 264 27.64 16.05 14.00
CA ASN A 264 28.09 14.89 14.78
C ASN A 264 27.28 13.63 14.45
N ASN A 265 26.04 13.78 13.98
CA ASN A 265 25.10 12.69 13.76
C ASN A 265 25.12 12.19 12.31
N ILE A 266 25.52 13.02 11.35
CA ILE A 266 25.59 12.67 9.93
C ILE A 266 27.04 12.49 9.49
N LYS A 267 27.31 11.37 8.80
CA LYS A 267 28.58 11.10 8.14
C LYS A 267 28.34 10.76 6.67
N PHE A 268 28.97 11.53 5.80
CA PHE A 268 29.03 11.33 4.36
C PHE A 268 30.14 10.35 4.01
N THR A 269 29.76 9.24 3.40
CA THR A 269 30.66 8.34 2.68
C THR A 269 30.73 8.74 1.22
N ARG A 270 31.87 8.55 0.56
CA ARG A 270 32.05 8.94 -0.85
C ARG A 270 32.59 7.79 -1.68
N GLU A 271 32.25 7.83 -2.97
CA GLU A 271 32.88 7.05 -4.02
C GLU A 271 33.55 8.02 -4.98
N ASP A 272 34.84 7.80 -5.26
CA ASP A 272 35.63 8.66 -6.13
C ASP A 272 35.53 8.17 -7.58
N VAL A 273 35.68 9.08 -8.55
CA VAL A 273 35.68 8.72 -9.98
C VAL A 273 36.93 7.89 -10.29
N HIS A 274 36.74 6.69 -10.84
CA HIS A 274 37.82 5.81 -11.29
C HIS A 274 37.67 5.55 -12.79
N GLU A 275 38.74 5.71 -13.58
CA GLU A 275 38.73 5.51 -15.03
C GLU A 275 37.61 6.28 -15.77
N ASN A 276 37.37 7.54 -15.38
CA ASN A 276 36.27 8.37 -15.89
C ASN A 276 34.87 7.77 -15.66
N LYS A 277 34.72 6.85 -14.70
CA LYS A 277 33.46 6.19 -14.37
C LYS A 277 33.08 6.42 -12.91
N LEU A 278 31.79 6.56 -12.66
CA LEU A 278 31.22 6.69 -11.32
C LEU A 278 29.87 5.97 -11.25
N ALA A 279 29.65 5.15 -10.24
CA ALA A 279 28.35 4.55 -9.97
C ALA A 279 27.45 5.55 -9.24
N PHE A 280 26.21 5.73 -9.71
CA PHE A 280 25.21 6.59 -9.07
C PHE A 280 23.80 6.09 -9.41
N LEU A 281 22.96 5.84 -8.40
CA LEU A 281 21.56 5.39 -8.56
C LEU A 281 21.39 4.25 -9.58
N ASP A 282 22.09 3.13 -9.35
CA ASP A 282 22.09 1.93 -10.23
C ASP A 282 22.54 2.19 -11.68
N CYS A 283 23.23 3.31 -11.92
CA CYS A 283 23.79 3.67 -13.21
C CYS A 283 25.31 3.86 -13.13
N LEU A 284 26.03 3.43 -14.16
CA LEU A 284 27.44 3.75 -14.38
C LEU A 284 27.49 5.00 -15.27
N ILE A 285 27.92 6.11 -14.68
CA ILE A 285 28.15 7.35 -15.39
C ILE A 285 29.58 7.30 -15.94
N SER A 286 29.74 7.29 -17.25
CA SER A 286 31.02 7.38 -17.95
C SER A 286 31.21 8.77 -18.58
N ILE A 287 32.31 9.45 -18.25
CA ILE A 287 32.67 10.76 -18.80
C ILE A 287 33.43 10.52 -20.12
N GLN A 288 32.83 10.92 -21.25
CA GLN A 288 33.43 10.77 -22.57
C GLN A 288 34.40 11.91 -22.90
N GLU A 289 35.29 11.68 -23.88
CA GLU A 289 36.12 12.73 -24.48
C GLU A 289 35.22 13.82 -25.08
N GLY A 290 35.31 15.03 -24.52
CA GLY A 290 34.42 16.17 -24.84
C GLY A 290 33.45 16.56 -23.72
N GLY A 291 33.44 15.84 -22.59
CA GLY A 291 32.67 16.21 -21.40
C GLY A 291 31.21 15.76 -21.41
N ASN A 292 30.79 14.98 -22.41
CA ASN A 292 29.49 14.35 -22.44
C ASN A 292 29.42 13.17 -21.45
N LEU A 293 28.27 13.02 -20.79
CA LEU A 293 28.01 11.91 -19.87
C LEU A 293 27.28 10.79 -20.61
N LYS A 294 27.80 9.57 -20.54
CA LYS A 294 27.11 8.35 -20.96
C LYS A 294 26.64 7.59 -19.72
N THR A 295 25.38 7.21 -19.69
CA THR A 295 24.77 6.48 -18.58
C THR A 295 24.46 5.05 -19.02
N GLU A 296 24.96 4.07 -18.30
CA GLU A 296 24.68 2.64 -18.50
C GLU A 296 24.09 2.04 -17.23
N VAL A 297 23.28 0.98 -17.31
CA VAL A 297 22.78 0.30 -16.12
C VAL A 297 23.95 -0.40 -15.42
N TYR A 298 24.10 -0.18 -14.11
CA TYR A 298 25.19 -0.72 -13.30
C TYR A 298 24.65 -1.48 -12.11
N ARG A 299 25.13 -2.72 -11.96
CA ARG A 299 24.86 -3.55 -10.78
C ARG A 299 26.17 -3.75 -10.05
N LYS A 300 26.24 -3.30 -8.79
CA LYS A 300 27.43 -3.48 -7.95
C LYS A 300 27.72 -4.99 -7.78
N PRO A 301 29.01 -5.41 -7.77
CA PRO A 301 29.39 -6.81 -7.57
C PRO A 301 28.95 -7.42 -6.23
N THR A 302 28.53 -6.58 -5.27
CA THR A 302 27.97 -6.96 -3.97
C THR A 302 26.46 -7.23 -3.98
N HIS A 303 25.85 -7.46 -5.14
CA HIS A 303 24.51 -8.05 -5.20
C HIS A 303 24.60 -9.51 -4.73
N THR A 304 24.66 -9.75 -3.42
CA THR A 304 23.99 -10.92 -2.87
C THR A 304 22.54 -10.79 -3.31
N ASP A 305 22.01 -11.77 -4.05
CA ASP A 305 20.59 -11.90 -4.39
C ASP A 305 19.71 -12.14 -3.12
N GLN A 306 20.05 -11.47 -2.03
CA GLN A 306 19.32 -11.40 -0.79
C GLN A 306 18.43 -10.16 -0.85
N TYR A 307 17.18 -10.40 -1.23
CA TYR A 307 16.09 -9.56 -0.77
C TYR A 307 16.06 -9.62 0.77
N LEU A 308 15.80 -8.49 1.42
CA LEU A 308 15.53 -8.43 2.86
C LEU A 308 14.38 -9.38 3.21
N LEU A 309 14.71 -10.61 3.58
CA LEU A 309 13.82 -11.47 4.35
C LEU A 309 13.74 -10.85 5.74
N SER A 310 12.59 -10.27 6.05
CA SER A 310 12.26 -9.84 7.41
C SER A 310 12.36 -11.05 8.34
N PRO A 311 13.30 -11.10 9.32
CA PRO A 311 13.31 -12.15 10.30
C PRO A 311 12.36 -11.75 11.41
N SER A 312 11.16 -12.34 11.42
CA SER A 312 10.45 -12.56 12.66
C SER A 312 11.18 -13.63 13.47
N THR A 313 11.33 -13.35 14.76
CA THR A 313 11.73 -14.25 15.86
C THR A 313 13.21 -14.64 15.96
N GLY A 314 13.75 -14.40 17.15
CA GLY A 314 15.16 -14.46 17.44
C GLY A 314 15.72 -15.86 17.69
N THR A 315 17.04 -15.93 17.70
CA THR A 315 17.81 -16.80 18.59
C THR A 315 19.24 -16.28 18.63
N GLN A 316 19.76 -16.13 19.84
CA GLN A 316 21.18 -15.93 20.11
C GLN A 316 21.98 -17.12 19.55
N THR A 317 23.15 -16.85 18.96
CA THR A 317 24.43 -17.54 19.25
C THR A 317 25.54 -16.80 18.52
N GLY A 318 26.57 -16.38 19.25
CA GLY A 318 27.77 -15.75 18.68
C GLY A 318 28.86 -16.76 18.32
N CYS A 319 29.90 -16.29 17.63
CA CYS A 319 31.32 -16.46 17.96
C CYS A 319 32.22 -15.99 16.81
N HIS A 320 33.26 -15.25 17.19
CA HIS A 320 34.52 -14.88 16.52
C HIS A 320 34.49 -14.08 15.21
#